data_AF-A0A381FC84-F1
#
_entry.id   AF-A0A381FC84-F1
#
_cell.length_a   1.000
_cell.length_b   1.000
_cell.length_c   1.000
_cell.angle_alpha   90.00
_cell.angle_beta   90.00
_cell.angle_gamma   90.00
#
_symmetry.space_group_name_H-M   'P 1'
#
loop_
_entity.id
_entity.type
_entity.pdbx_description
1 polymer ?
#
loop_
_entity_poly.entity_id
_entity_poly.type
_entity_poly.pdbx_seq_one_letter_code
_entity_poly.pdbx_strand_id
1 'polypeptide(L)'
;MDITSDLKDDILNLTKSIENVEVVYKKKNKYSGTLARMQQTPFEITIFDNNHTEETEHTVDFDLAQEITIKLFDGTIKTFKDVVL
;
A
#
# COMPACT_ATOMS: atom_id res chain seq x y z
N MET A 1 -9.79 -5.33 -3.54
CA MET A 1 -9.21 -5.88 -2.30
C MET A 1 -10.03 -5.47 -1.09
N ASP A 2 -10.47 -6.45 -0.30
CA ASP A 2 -10.99 -6.18 1.04
C ASP A 2 -9.91 -5.65 1.97
N ILE A 3 -10.22 -4.59 2.71
CA ILE A 3 -9.32 -4.03 3.72
C ILE A 3 -9.40 -4.89 4.99
N THR A 4 -8.49 -5.86 5.11
CA THR A 4 -8.42 -6.77 6.26
C THR A 4 -7.90 -6.07 7.53
N SER A 5 -8.22 -6.62 8.71
CA SER A 5 -7.65 -6.16 9.99
C SER A 5 -6.14 -6.21 9.98
N ASP A 6 -5.56 -7.29 9.44
CA ASP A 6 -4.12 -7.52 9.43
C ASP A 6 -3.38 -6.45 8.60
N LEU A 7 -3.93 -6.09 7.43
CA LEU A 7 -3.39 -5.01 6.60
C LEU A 7 -3.43 -3.67 7.34
N LYS A 8 -4.56 -3.36 7.99
CA LYS A 8 -4.67 -2.13 8.79
C LYS A 8 -3.67 -2.12 9.92
N ASP A 9 -3.61 -3.18 10.71
CA ASP A 9 -2.75 -3.28 11.88
C ASP A 9 -1.27 -3.21 11.49
N ASP A 10 -0.87 -3.83 10.38
CA ASP A 10 0.50 -3.73 9.88
C ASP A 10 0.86 -2.30 9.46
N ILE A 11 0.00 -1.62 8.72
CA ILE A 11 0.25 -0.23 8.33
C ILE A 11 0.28 0.70 9.56
N LEU A 12 -0.64 0.49 10.52
CA LEU A 12 -0.78 1.31 11.72
C LEU A 12 0.36 1.13 12.73
N ASN A 13 0.76 -0.11 12.97
CA ASN A 13 1.76 -0.42 13.99
C ASN A 13 3.18 -0.34 13.44
N LEU A 14 3.37 -0.51 12.13
CA LEU A 14 4.69 -0.53 11.50
C LEU A 14 5.00 0.72 10.69
N THR A 15 4.16 1.78 10.75
CA THR A 15 4.30 3.00 9.93
C THR A 15 5.74 3.52 9.84
N LYS A 16 6.47 3.56 10.97
CA LYS A 16 7.86 4.06 11.04
C LYS A 16 8.92 3.09 10.50
N SER A 17 8.57 1.81 10.40
CA SER A 17 9.43 0.74 9.92
C SER A 17 9.20 0.41 8.44
N ILE A 18 8.16 0.96 7.82
CA ILE A 18 7.86 0.76 6.40
C ILE A 18 8.91 1.50 5.56
N GLU A 19 9.67 0.75 4.79
CA GLU A 19 10.61 1.24 3.79
C GLU A 19 9.87 1.57 2.49
N ASN A 20 8.97 0.70 2.05
CA ASN A 20 8.27 0.84 0.78
C ASN A 20 6.89 0.17 0.83
N VAL A 21 5.95 0.74 0.08
CA VAL A 21 4.65 0.17 -0.22
C VAL A 21 4.51 0.07 -1.73
N GLU A 22 4.12 -1.11 -2.19
CA GLU A 22 3.82 -1.40 -3.58
C GLU A 22 2.34 -1.79 -3.69
N VAL A 23 1.65 -1.22 -4.67
CA VAL A 23 0.26 -1.57 -5.00
C VAL A 23 0.16 -1.98 -6.46
N VAL A 24 -0.56 -3.07 -6.72
CA VAL A 24 -0.87 -3.57 -8.05
C VAL A 24 -2.38 -3.51 -8.27
N TYR A 25 -2.80 -2.84 -9.34
CA TYR A 25 -4.19 -2.69 -9.74
C TYR A 25 -4.61 -3.67 -10.85
N LYS A 26 -5.93 -3.84 -11.00
CA LYS A 26 -6.54 -4.47 -12.19
C LYS A 26 -5.94 -3.82 -13.46
N LYS A 27 -5.55 -4.64 -14.44
CA LYS A 27 -4.82 -4.26 -15.68
C LYS A 27 -3.31 -3.98 -15.53
N LYS A 28 -2.69 -4.39 -14.41
CA LYS A 28 -1.23 -4.35 -14.16
C LYS A 28 -0.63 -2.94 -14.03
N ASN A 29 -1.43 -1.93 -13.71
CA ASN A 29 -0.88 -0.66 -13.25
C ASN A 29 -0.27 -0.87 -11.86
N LYS A 30 0.98 -0.45 -11.68
CA LYS A 30 1.74 -0.64 -10.45
C LYS A 30 2.30 0.69 -9.97
N TYR A 31 2.11 0.98 -8.69
CA TYR A 31 2.66 2.15 -8.02
C TYR A 31 3.54 1.66 -6.87
N SER A 32 4.70 2.27 -6.68
CA SER A 32 5.63 1.88 -5.61
C SER A 32 6.29 3.10 -5.03
N GLY A 33 6.23 3.21 -3.71
CA GLY A 33 6.54 4.46 -3.04
C GLY A 33 6.75 4.33 -1.55
N THR A 34 7.14 5.44 -0.94
CA THR A 34 7.21 5.54 0.52
C THR A 34 5.84 5.90 1.08
N LEU A 35 5.48 5.44 2.27
CA LEU A 35 4.20 5.80 2.88
C LEU A 35 4.20 7.30 3.23
N ALA A 36 3.34 8.07 2.56
CA ALA A 36 3.23 9.52 2.70
C ALA A 36 2.26 9.91 3.82
N ARG A 37 1.06 9.33 3.77
CA ARG A 37 -0.04 9.63 4.68
C ARG A 37 -0.86 8.37 4.93
N MET A 38 -1.44 8.30 6.12
CA MET A 38 -2.45 7.32 6.48
C MET A 38 -3.56 8.00 7.29
N GLN A 39 -4.80 7.60 7.03
CA GLN A 39 -5.98 7.98 7.79
C GLN A 39 -6.68 6.69 8.27
N GLN A 40 -7.12 6.68 9.53
CA GLN A 40 -7.77 5.50 10.12
C GLN A 40 -9.26 5.39 9.74
N THR A 41 -9.95 6.52 9.63
CA THR A 41 -11.41 6.57 9.43
C THR A 41 -11.79 7.70 8.46
N PRO A 42 -12.25 7.40 7.23
CA PRO A 42 -12.15 6.08 6.58
C PRO A 42 -10.69 5.63 6.44
N PHE A 43 -10.45 4.33 6.31
CA PHE A 43 -9.08 3.82 6.16
C PHE A 43 -8.56 4.20 4.77
N GLU A 44 -7.49 4.99 4.73
CA GLU A 44 -6.89 5.50 3.50
C GLU A 44 -5.37 5.53 3.67
N ILE A 45 -4.64 5.21 2.60
CA ILE A 45 -3.18 5.35 2.54
C ILE A 45 -2.79 6.06 1.24
N THR A 46 -1.81 6.94 1.36
CA THR A 46 -1.19 7.64 0.24
C THR A 46 0.29 7.30 0.24
N ILE A 47 0.84 7.00 -0.94
CA ILE A 47 2.27 6.72 -1.12
C ILE A 47 2.90 7.82 -1.96
N PHE A 48 4.16 8.16 -1.67
CA PHE A 48 4.95 8.98 -2.56
C PHE A 48 5.54 8.11 -3.67
N ASP A 49 4.98 8.17 -4.88
CA ASP A 49 5.41 7.31 -5.98
C ASP A 49 6.78 7.73 -6.50
N ASN A 50 7.74 6.82 -6.42
CA ASN A 50 9.11 7.04 -6.87
C ASN A 50 9.29 6.80 -8.38
N ASN A 51 8.29 6.23 -9.06
CA ASN A 51 8.37 5.81 -10.45
C ASN A 51 7.68 6.77 -11.44
N HIS A 52 6.83 7.68 -10.97
CA HIS A 52 6.10 8.62 -11.82
C HIS A 52 6.58 10.06 -11.56
N THR A 53 7.03 10.74 -12.61
CA THR A 53 7.73 12.03 -12.53
C THR A 53 6.81 13.24 -12.33
N GLU A 54 5.49 13.07 -12.50
CA GLU A 54 4.52 14.18 -12.51
C GLU A 54 3.50 14.13 -11.36
N GLU A 55 3.21 12.93 -10.82
CA GLU A 55 2.35 12.74 -9.66
C GLU A 55 3.17 12.10 -8.55
N THR A 56 3.67 12.93 -7.63
CA THR A 56 4.47 12.46 -6.51
C THR A 56 3.65 11.74 -5.47
N GLU A 57 2.32 11.91 -5.41
CA GLU A 57 1.45 11.30 -4.41
C GLU A 57 0.37 10.43 -5.07
N HIS A 58 0.18 9.23 -4.56
CA HIS A 58 -0.80 8.28 -5.05
C HIS A 58 -1.62 7.70 -3.90
N THR A 59 -2.91 8.00 -3.86
CA THR A 59 -3.85 7.42 -2.90
C THR A 59 -4.30 6.04 -3.39
N VAL A 60 -4.21 5.05 -2.50
CA VAL A 60 -4.54 3.67 -2.84
C VAL A 60 -6.06 3.48 -2.93
N ASP A 61 -6.53 3.07 -4.10
CA ASP A 61 -7.91 2.64 -4.33
C ASP A 61 -8.03 1.13 -4.01
N PHE A 62 -8.46 0.80 -2.79
CA PHE A 62 -8.57 -0.59 -2.35
C PHE A 62 -9.58 -1.40 -3.17
N ASP A 63 -10.61 -0.79 -3.77
CA ASP A 63 -11.62 -1.48 -4.58
C ASP A 63 -11.03 -1.99 -5.92
N LEU A 64 -10.05 -1.23 -6.45
CA LEU A 64 -9.33 -1.59 -7.67
C LEU A 64 -8.03 -2.38 -7.41
N ALA A 65 -7.48 -2.29 -6.21
CA ALA A 65 -6.24 -2.98 -5.83
C ALA A 65 -6.44 -4.51 -5.82
N GLN A 66 -5.49 -5.22 -6.43
CA GLN A 66 -5.39 -6.68 -6.43
C GLN A 66 -4.36 -7.19 -5.43
N GLU A 67 -3.30 -6.43 -5.21
CA GLU A 67 -2.21 -6.80 -4.33
C GLU A 67 -1.57 -5.56 -3.72
N ILE A 68 -1.23 -5.64 -2.44
CA ILE A 68 -0.44 -4.66 -1.72
C ILE A 68 0.73 -5.38 -1.07
N THR A 69 1.94 -4.90 -1.30
CA THR A 69 3.16 -5.41 -0.66
C THR A 69 3.79 -4.31 0.18
N ILE A 70 4.10 -4.63 1.44
CA ILE A 70 4.78 -3.77 2.40
C ILE A 70 6.17 -4.35 2.64
N LYS A 71 7.19 -3.54 2.40
CA LYS A 71 8.59 -3.86 2.72
C LYS A 71 9.03 -3.03 3.93
N LEU A 72 9.61 -3.69 4.93
CA LEU A 72 10.16 -3.04 6.11
C LEU A 72 11.68 -2.86 5.99
N PHE A 73 12.24 -1.89 6.71
CA PHE A 73 13.69 -1.62 6.72
C PHE A 73 14.54 -2.79 7.24
N ASP A 74 13.96 -3.72 7.98
CA ASP A 74 14.64 -4.95 8.46
C ASP A 74 14.69 -6.07 7.40
N GLY A 75 14.12 -5.82 6.21
CA GLY A 75 14.05 -6.78 5.10
C GLY A 75 12.80 -7.65 5.10
N THR A 76 11.92 -7.52 6.11
CA THR A 76 10.62 -8.23 6.13
C THR A 76 9.73 -7.76 4.99
N ILE A 77 9.12 -8.70 4.28
CA ILE A 77 8.16 -8.45 3.19
C ILE A 77 6.83 -9.08 3.55
N LYS A 78 5.75 -8.29 3.50
CA LYS A 78 4.38 -8.74 3.72
C LYS A 78 3.54 -8.42 2.50
N THR A 79 2.84 -9.42 1.95
CA THR A 79 2.01 -9.27 0.76
C THR A 79 0.57 -9.67 1.07
N PHE A 80 -0.35 -8.77 0.77
CA PHE A 80 -1.79 -8.93 0.88
C PHE A 80 -2.36 -9.02 -0.52
N LYS A 81 -3.22 -9.98 -0.79
CA LYS A 81 -3.86 -10.15 -2.11
C LYS A 81 -5.36 -10.19 -1.95
N ASP A 82 -6.05 -9.66 -2.94
CA ASP A 82 -7.48 -9.85 -3.07
C ASP A 82 -7.75 -11.36 -3.25
N VAL A 83 -8.75 -11.87 -2.52
CA VAL A 83 -9.17 -13.26 -2.73
C VAL A 83 -9.88 -13.27 -4.08
N VAL A 84 -9.22 -13.80 -5.11
CA VAL A 84 -9.87 -14.03 -6.40
C VAL A 84 -10.97 -15.06 -6.15
N LEU A 85 -12.22 -14.60 -6.08
CA LEU A 85 -13.42 -15.44 -6.14
C LEU A 85 -13.56 -16.06 -7.53
#